data_AF-A0A183MMZ8-F1
#
_entry.id   AF-A0A183MMZ8-F1
#
_cell.length_a   1.000
_cell.length_b   1.000
_cell.length_c   1.000
_cell.angle_alpha   90.00
_cell.angle_beta   90.00
_cell.angle_gamma   90.00
#
_symmetry.space_group_name_H-M   'P 1'
#
loop_
_entity.id
_entity.type
_entity.pdbx_description
1 polymer ?
#
loop_
_entity_poly.entity_id
_entity_poly.type
_entity_poly.pdbx_seq_one_letter_code
_entity_poly.pdbx_strand_id
1 'polypeptide(L)' 'MNHYFHLHYQFFHYCLGIIWNEQTLFEYLENPKKYIPGTKMVFAGLKKEADRNDIISYLKELPST' A
#
# COMPACT_ATOMS: atom_id res chain seq x y z
N MET A 1 4.71 -6.89 -23.82
CA MET A 1 3.50 -6.95 -22.97
C MET A 1 3.74 -6.53 -21.50
N ASN A 2 4.94 -6.68 -20.93
CA ASN A 2 5.15 -6.46 -19.47
C ASN A 2 5.68 -5.08 -19.03
N HIS A 3 6.15 -4.22 -19.92
CA HIS A 3 6.73 -2.92 -19.52
C HIS A 3 5.66 -1.84 -19.24
N TYR A 4 4.57 -1.82 -20.02
CA TYR A 4 3.44 -0.91 -19.82
C TYR A 4 2.68 -1.15 -18.51
N PHE A 5 2.68 -2.38 -18.00
CA PHE A 5 1.96 -2.73 -16.79
C PHE A 5 2.62 -2.13 -15.54
N HIS A 6 3.95 -2.08 -15.52
CA HIS A 6 4.74 -1.52 -14.41
C HIS A 6 4.69 0.01 -14.37
N LEU A 7 4.76 0.65 -15.56
CA LEU A 7 4.67 2.12 -15.67
C LEU A 7 3.30 2.65 -15.27
N HIS A 8 2.22 1.96 -15.65
CA HIS A 8 0.87 2.35 -15.24
C HIS A 8 0.68 2.25 -13.72
N TYR A 9 1.36 1.29 -13.09
CA TYR A 9 1.30 1.05 -11.65
C TYR A 9 1.98 2.16 -10.85
N GLN A 10 3.21 2.51 -11.23
CA GLN A 10 3.97 3.61 -10.64
C GLN A 10 3.25 4.95 -10.81
N PHE A 11 2.68 5.19 -12.01
CA PHE A 11 1.99 6.44 -12.32
C PHE A 11 0.68 6.60 -11.53
N PHE A 12 -0.07 5.50 -11.33
CA PHE A 12 -1.31 5.54 -10.54
C PHE A 12 -1.05 5.92 -9.08
N HIS A 13 -0.01 5.35 -8.47
CA HIS A 13 0.36 5.69 -7.09
C HIS A 13 0.91 7.11 -6.95
N TYR A 14 1.62 7.60 -7.98
CA TYR A 14 2.15 8.96 -7.99
C TYR A 14 1.04 10.03 -8.13
N CYS A 15 -0.04 9.75 -8.87
CA CYS A 15 -1.14 10.69 -9.05
C CYS A 15 -2.14 10.74 -7.88
N LEU A 16 -2.18 9.72 -7.02
CA LEU A 16 -3.13 9.67 -5.90
C LEU A 16 -2.79 10.65 -4.77
N GLY A 17 -1.58 11.21 -4.74
CA GLY A 17 -1.19 12.21 -3.72
C GLY A 17 -1.29 11.72 -2.27
N ILE A 18 -1.31 10.40 -2.06
CA ILE A 18 -1.45 9.80 -0.73
C ILE A 18 -0.15 9.98 0.03
N ILE A 19 -0.23 10.66 1.18
CA ILE A 19 0.87 10.73 2.15
C ILE A 19 0.79 9.47 3.02
N TRP A 20 1.82 8.62 2.94
CA TRP A 20 1.88 7.38 3.70
C TRP A 20 2.29 7.63 5.15
N ASN A 21 1.28 7.88 5.99
CA ASN A 21 1.38 7.91 7.45
C ASN A 21 0.90 6.59 8.04
N GLU A 22 1.18 6.37 9.33
CA GLU A 22 0.79 5.16 10.07
C GLU A 22 -0.70 4.86 9.94
N GLN A 23 -1.55 5.87 10.13
CA GLN A 23 -3.00 5.71 10.04
C GLN A 23 -3.46 5.34 8.63
N THR A 24 -2.99 6.07 7.61
CA THR A 24 -3.34 5.80 6.21
C THR A 24 -2.84 4.42 5.76
N LEU A 25 -1.69 3.99 6.28
CA LEU A 25 -1.11 2.69 5.98
C LEU A 25 -1.90 1.58 6.68
N PHE A 26 -2.34 1.80 7.91
CA PHE A 26 -3.20 0.87 8.64
C PHE A 26 -4.54 0.63 7.92
N GLU A 27 -5.19 1.71 7.48
CA GLU A 27 -6.44 1.65 6.71
C GLU A 27 -6.24 0.98 5.35
N TYR A 28 -5.13 1.29 4.65
CA TYR A 28 -4.77 0.64 3.39
C TYR A 28 -4.53 -0.86 3.55
N LEU A 29 -3.82 -1.27 4.61
CA LEU A 29 -3.51 -2.66 4.90
C LEU A 29 -4.77 -3.46 5.22
N GLU A 30 -5.84 -2.85 5.73
CA GLU A 30 -7.10 -3.55 6.00
C GLU A 30 -7.82 -3.94 4.70
N ASN A 31 -7.97 -3.00 3.76
CA ASN A 31 -8.64 -3.26 2.49
C ASN A 31 -8.08 -2.39 1.34
N PRO A 32 -7.00 -2.84 0.69
CA PRO A 32 -6.32 -2.05 -0.34
C PRO A 32 -7.19 -1.83 -1.59
N LYS A 33 -8.09 -2.78 -1.91
CA LYS A 33 -9.00 -2.67 -3.06
C LYS A 33 -10.05 -1.57 -2.86
N LYS A 34 -10.49 -1.38 -1.61
CA LYS A 34 -11.44 -0.32 -1.27
C LYS A 34 -10.74 1.04 -1.20
N TYR A 35 -9.53 1.08 -0.65
CA TYR A 35 -8.76 2.31 -0.51
C TYR A 35 -8.25 2.83 -1.87
N ILE A 36 -7.79 1.92 -2.74
CA ILE A 36 -7.27 2.23 -4.07
C ILE A 36 -8.06 1.44 -5.13
N PRO A 37 -9.23 1.94 -5.58
CA PRO A 37 -10.03 1.25 -6.57
C PRO A 37 -9.29 1.19 -7.91
N GLY A 38 -9.28 0.01 -8.54
CA GLY A 38 -8.55 -0.22 -9.79
C GLY A 38 -7.07 -0.53 -9.62
N THR A 39 -6.58 -0.66 -8.38
CA THR A 39 -5.22 -1.19 -8.15
C THR A 39 -5.11 -2.61 -8.70
N LYS A 40 -4.03 -2.85 -9.44
CA LYS A 40 -3.68 -4.18 -9.93
C LYS A 40 -2.90 -5.01 -8.89
N MET A 41 -2.68 -4.48 -7.67
CA MET A 41 -2.17 -5.26 -6.54
C MET A 41 -3.23 -6.27 -6.14
N VAL A 42 -2.89 -7.55 -6.24
CA VAL A 42 -3.70 -8.62 -5.66
C VAL A 42 -3.27 -8.80 -4.21
N PHE A 43 -3.52 -7.79 -3.37
CA PHE A 43 -3.41 -7.92 -1.92
C PHE A 43 -4.82 -8.01 -1.32
N ALA A 44 -5.06 -9.05 -0.51
CA ALA A 44 -6.37 -9.29 0.08
C ALA A 44 -6.65 -8.36 1.29
N GLY A 45 -5.60 -7.72 1.82
CA GLY A 45 -5.65 -7.00 3.08
C GLY A 45 -5.41 -7.93 4.29
N LEU A 46 -5.22 -7.31 5.46
CA LEU A 46 -4.97 -7.94 6.75
C LEU A 46 -6.10 -7.53 7.69
N LYS A 47 -6.94 -8.48 8.08
CA LYS A 47 -8.07 -8.21 8.98
C LYS A 47 -7.64 -8.07 10.45
N LYS A 48 -6.55 -8.74 10.83
CA LYS A 48 -6.02 -8.70 12.20
C LYS A 48 -5.26 -7.41 12.42
N GLU A 49 -5.59 -6.70 13.50
CA GLU A 49 -4.93 -5.45 13.88
C GLU A 49 -3.46 -5.66 14.25
N ALA A 50 -3.15 -6.76 14.94
CA ALA A 50 -1.78 -7.13 15.31
C ALA A 50 -0.85 -7.22 14.09
N ASP A 51 -1.25 -8.00 13.07
CA ASP A 51 -0.47 -8.16 11.84
C ASP A 51 -0.26 -6.82 11.12
N ARG A 52 -1.22 -5.89 11.17
CA ARG A 52 -1.06 -4.54 10.60
C ARG A 52 -0.05 -3.71 11.39
N ASN A 53 -0.11 -3.77 12.72
CA ASN A 53 0.81 -3.04 13.61
C ASN A 53 2.25 -3.55 13.50
N ASP A 54 2.44 -4.87 13.36
CA ASP A 54 3.76 -5.47 13.19
C ASP A 54 4.41 -5.01 11.89
N ILE A 55 3.64 -4.94 10.80
CA ILE A 55 4.13 -4.44 9.50
C ILE A 55 4.46 -2.94 9.59
N ILE A 56 3.60 -2.14 10.21
CA ILE A 56 3.87 -0.70 10.37
C ILE A 56 5.15 -0.49 11.19
N SER A 57 5.34 -1.28 12.25
CA SER A 57 6.56 -1.22 13.09
C SER A 57 7.78 -1.62 12.29
N TYR A 58 7.71 -2.72 11.54
CA TYR A 58 8.80 -3.15 10.66
C TYR A 58 9.16 -2.09 9.61
N LEU A 59 8.16 -1.46 8.99
CA LEU A 59 8.39 -0.42 7.98
C LEU A 59 9.01 0.86 8.55
N LYS A 60 8.73 1.20 9.81
CA LYS A 60 9.39 2.31 10.52
C LYS A 60 10.87 2.02 10.80
N GLU A 61 11.22 0.76 11.02
CA GLU A 61 12.60 0.35 11.29
C GLU A 61 13.45 0.31 10.01
N LEU A 62 12.84 0.33 8.82
CA LEU A 62 13.59 0.31 7.58
C LEU A 62 14.36 1.62 7.37
N PRO A 63 15.67 1.55 7.09
CA PRO A 63 16.48 2.73 6.82
C PRO A 63 16.08 3.39 5.50
N SER A 64 15.91 4.72 5.51
CA SER A 64 15.61 5.54 4.34
C SER A 64 16.85 5.70 3.45
N THR A 65 17.26 4.61 2.77
CA THR A 65 18.47 4.57 1.94
C THR A 65 18.13 4.79 0.47
#